data_AF-A0A7D8UGY9-F1
#
_entry.id   AF-A0A7D8UGY9-F1
#
_cell.length_a   1.000
_cell.length_b   1.000
_cell.length_c   1.000
_cell.angle_alpha   90.00
_cell.angle_beta   90.00
_cell.angle_gamma   90.00
#
_symmetry.space_group_name_H-M   'P 1'
#
loop_
_entity.id
_entity.type
_entity.pdbx_description
1 polymer ?
#
loop_
_entity_poly.entity_id
_entity_poly.type
_entity_poly.pdbx_seq_one_letter_code
_entity_poly.pdbx_strand_id
1 'polypeptide(L)'
;MITPRIHALAFDYRPFIDPVDVWIPWIHDAWVFLLIPLAFGISVVYRAIRVEDMRDFWPSVLKMTAQVVLGIIALALAGYIFVLVLLPLLMPMPG
;
A
#
# COMPACT_ATOMS: atom_id res chain seq x y z
N MET A 1 11.91 -46.00 24.54
CA MET A 1 12.05 -44.59 24.93
C MET A 1 11.46 -43.75 23.80
N ILE A 2 10.17 -43.46 23.89
CA ILE A 2 9.39 -42.70 22.90
C ILE A 2 9.13 -41.34 23.55
N THR A 3 9.80 -40.29 23.08
CA THR A 3 9.41 -38.92 23.42
C THR A 3 8.45 -38.45 22.33
N PRO A 4 7.15 -38.25 22.60
CA PRO A 4 6.28 -37.59 21.65
C PRO A 4 6.70 -36.12 21.57
N ARG A 5 7.09 -35.70 20.37
CA ARG A 5 7.45 -34.32 20.05
C ARG A 5 6.16 -33.47 20.10
N ILE A 6 5.86 -32.91 21.27
CA ILE A 6 4.81 -31.90 21.51
C ILE A 6 5.16 -30.53 20.90
N HIS A 7 5.51 -30.51 19.62
CA HIS A 7 5.74 -29.29 18.85
C HIS A 7 4.83 -29.27 17.62
N ALA A 8 3.51 -29.16 17.82
CA ALA A 8 2.58 -28.99 16.70
C ALA A 8 1.26 -28.26 17.07
N LEU A 9 1.23 -27.50 18.18
CA LEU A 9 0.08 -26.64 18.53
C LEU A 9 0.51 -25.18 18.74
N ALA A 10 1.48 -24.71 17.97
CA ALA A 10 1.60 -23.28 17.75
C ALA A 10 0.47 -22.90 16.78
N PHE A 11 -0.71 -22.62 17.33
CA PHE A 11 -1.67 -21.76 16.65
C PHE A 11 -0.94 -20.43 16.43
N ASP A 12 -0.30 -20.23 15.27
CA ASP A 12 0.18 -18.91 14.81
C ASP A 12 -1.02 -18.05 14.38
N TYR A 13 -2.10 -18.15 15.16
CA TYR A 13 -3.31 -17.41 14.93
C TYR A 13 -3.06 -15.97 15.36
N ARG A 14 -3.04 -15.08 14.38
CA ARG A 14 -2.90 -13.66 14.58
C ARG A 14 -4.31 -13.06 14.58
N PRO A 15 -4.92 -12.80 15.76
CA PRO A 15 -6.34 -12.43 15.88
C PRO A 15 -6.77 -11.16 15.13
N PHE A 16 -5.84 -10.41 14.55
CA PHE A 16 -6.11 -9.24 13.72
C PHE A 16 -5.66 -9.38 12.26
N ILE A 17 -4.77 -10.33 11.96
CA ILE A 17 -4.22 -10.51 10.60
C ILE A 17 -4.96 -11.65 9.90
N ASP A 18 -5.03 -12.82 10.52
CA ASP A 18 -5.65 -14.00 9.91
C ASP A 18 -7.16 -13.88 9.62
N PRO A 19 -7.96 -13.10 10.38
CA PRO A 19 -9.36 -12.90 10.02
C PRO A 19 -9.52 -12.06 8.75
N VAL A 20 -8.53 -11.26 8.35
CA VAL A 20 -8.64 -10.42 7.14
C VAL A 20 -8.76 -11.28 5.89
N ASP A 21 -7.96 -12.35 5.80
CA ASP A 21 -8.06 -13.39 4.77
C ASP A 21 -9.44 -14.07 4.74
N VAL A 22 -10.05 -14.26 5.91
CA VAL A 22 -11.34 -14.97 6.06
C VAL A 22 -12.52 -14.04 5.75
N TRP A 23 -12.48 -12.79 6.21
CA TRP A 23 -13.56 -11.82 6.07
C TRP A 23 -13.60 -11.20 4.68
N ILE A 24 -12.43 -10.88 4.10
CA ILE A 24 -12.32 -10.24 2.78
C ILE A 24 -11.26 -10.99 1.95
N PRO A 25 -11.59 -12.14 1.36
CA PRO A 25 -10.60 -13.01 0.70
C PRO A 25 -9.82 -12.35 -0.45
N TRP A 26 -10.42 -11.38 -1.13
CA TRP A 26 -9.81 -10.69 -2.29
C TRP A 26 -8.89 -9.54 -1.91
N ILE A 27 -8.80 -9.18 -0.61
CA ILE A 27 -8.08 -7.97 -0.19
C ILE A 27 -6.56 -8.11 -0.36
N HIS A 28 -6.04 -9.34 -0.31
CA HIS A 28 -4.62 -9.64 -0.53
C HIS A 28 -4.21 -9.42 -1.98
N ASP A 29 -5.11 -9.59 -2.93
CA ASP A 29 -4.85 -9.28 -4.35
C ASP A 29 -5.09 -7.81 -4.66
N ALA A 30 -6.06 -7.19 -3.97
CA ALA A 30 -6.50 -5.83 -4.24
C ALA A 30 -5.91 -4.77 -3.29
N TRP A 31 -4.92 -5.11 -2.46
CA TRP A 31 -4.42 -4.23 -1.40
C TRP A 31 -3.96 -2.86 -1.90
N VAL A 32 -3.41 -2.80 -3.13
CA VAL A 32 -2.96 -1.55 -3.77
C VAL A 32 -4.13 -0.59 -3.99
N PHE A 33 -5.33 -1.09 -4.26
CA PHE A 33 -6.50 -0.24 -4.47
C PHE A 33 -6.97 0.46 -3.21
N LEU A 34 -6.67 -0.06 -2.01
CA LEU A 34 -6.98 0.61 -0.73
C LEU A 34 -6.21 1.93 -0.55
N LEU A 35 -5.13 2.14 -1.31
CA LEU A 35 -4.41 3.42 -1.30
C LEU A 35 -5.27 4.56 -1.86
N ILE A 36 -6.21 4.29 -2.77
CA ILE A 36 -7.10 5.29 -3.35
C ILE A 36 -8.09 5.86 -2.30
N PRO A 37 -8.90 5.04 -1.60
CA PRO A 37 -9.79 5.56 -0.55
C PRO A 37 -9.01 6.15 0.64
N LEU A 38 -7.82 5.63 0.95
CA LEU A 38 -6.95 6.23 1.96
C LEU A 38 -6.50 7.65 1.55
N ALA A 39 -5.95 7.81 0.34
CA ALA A 39 -5.53 9.10 -0.20
C ALA A 39 -6.70 10.08 -0.31
N PHE A 40 -7.87 9.59 -0.69
CA PHE A 40 -9.11 10.38 -0.73
C PHE A 40 -9.51 10.86 0.67
N GLY A 41 -9.54 9.98 1.67
CA GLY A 41 -9.85 10.35 3.05
C GLY A 41 -8.89 11.40 3.62
N ILE A 42 -7.59 11.22 3.40
CA ILE A 42 -6.57 12.20 3.78
C ILE A 42 -6.82 13.55 3.09
N SER A 43 -7.12 13.52 1.79
CA SER A 43 -7.39 14.73 1.00
C SER A 43 -8.63 15.45 1.48
N VAL A 44 -9.70 14.73 1.83
CA VAL A 44 -10.94 15.30 2.40
C VAL A 44 -10.64 16.01 3.71
N VAL A 45 -9.96 15.35 4.66
CA VAL A 45 -9.64 15.93 5.98
C VAL A 45 -8.72 17.14 5.83
N TYR A 46 -7.67 17.04 5.03
CA TYR A 46 -6.72 18.13 4.82
C TYR A 46 -7.36 19.35 4.14
N ARG A 47 -8.21 19.13 3.12
CA ARG A 47 -8.87 20.24 2.42
C ARG A 47 -10.02 20.83 3.22
N ALA A 48 -10.65 20.07 4.11
CA ALA A 48 -11.73 20.58 4.95
C ALA A 48 -11.25 21.70 5.88
N ILE A 49 -10.01 21.64 6.33
CA ILE A 49 -9.42 22.66 7.22
C ILE A 49 -8.71 23.79 6.47
N ARG A 50 -8.44 23.64 5.17
CA ARG A 50 -7.53 24.53 4.43
C ARG A 50 -8.18 25.30 3.28
N VAL A 51 -9.32 24.85 2.77
CA VAL A 51 -10.02 25.51 1.67
C VAL A 51 -10.95 26.60 2.21
N GLU A 52 -10.87 27.79 1.64
CA GLU A 52 -11.68 28.96 2.05
C GLU A 52 -13.06 29.00 1.38
N ASP A 53 -13.18 28.50 0.14
CA ASP A 53 -14.45 28.44 -0.62
C ASP A 53 -14.91 26.99 -0.86
N MET A 54 -16.12 26.65 -0.43
CA MET A 54 -16.72 25.33 -0.63
C MET A 54 -16.90 24.93 -2.10
N ARG A 55 -16.95 25.88 -3.04
CA ARG A 55 -17.01 25.59 -4.49
C ARG A 55 -15.75 24.89 -4.97
N ASP A 56 -14.60 25.22 -4.39
CA ASP A 56 -13.30 24.66 -4.74
C ASP A 56 -12.96 23.40 -3.94
N PHE A 57 -13.76 23.05 -2.94
CA PHE A 57 -13.50 21.92 -2.06
C PHE A 57 -13.35 20.61 -2.82
N TRP A 58 -14.39 20.19 -3.56
CA TRP A 58 -14.38 18.91 -4.29
C TRP A 58 -13.31 18.84 -5.40
N PRO A 59 -13.16 19.87 -6.26
CA PRO A 59 -12.06 19.89 -7.22
C PRO A 59 -10.68 19.81 -6.57
N SER A 60 -10.49 20.47 -5.42
CA SER A 60 -9.22 20.47 -4.69
C SER A 60 -8.91 19.13 -4.02
N VAL A 61 -9.92 18.48 -3.45
CA VAL A 61 -9.82 17.11 -2.89
C VAL A 61 -9.45 16.12 -3.97
N LEU A 62 -10.13 16.14 -5.12
CA LEU A 62 -9.86 15.22 -6.23
C LEU A 62 -8.48 15.45 -6.85
N LYS A 63 -8.07 16.70 -7.03
CA LYS A 63 -6.71 17.05 -7.49
C LYS A 63 -5.65 16.52 -6.54
N MET A 64 -5.82 16.72 -5.23
CA MET A 64 -4.87 16.24 -4.22
C MET A 64 -4.84 14.71 -4.17
N THR A 65 -5.99 14.06 -4.24
CA THR A 65 -6.10 12.59 -4.28
C THR A 65 -5.34 12.04 -5.49
N ALA A 66 -5.58 12.62 -6.66
CA ALA A 66 -4.88 12.24 -7.89
C ALA A 66 -3.36 12.47 -7.79
N GLN A 67 -2.91 13.60 -7.23
CA GLN A 67 -1.49 13.88 -7.02
C GLN A 67 -0.83 12.84 -6.10
N VAL A 68 -1.48 12.47 -4.99
CA VAL A 68 -0.96 11.47 -4.05
C VAL A 68 -0.86 10.10 -4.72
N VAL A 69 -1.93 9.65 -5.38
CA VAL A 69 -1.97 8.35 -6.06
C VAL A 69 -0.93 8.29 -7.19
N LEU A 70 -0.89 9.31 -8.05
CA LEU A 70 0.08 9.39 -9.14
C LEU A 70 1.52 9.50 -8.61
N GLY A 71 1.73 10.20 -7.49
CA GLY A 71 3.03 10.30 -6.84
C GLY A 71 3.55 8.93 -6.35
N ILE A 72 2.68 8.13 -5.72
CA ILE A 72 3.01 6.77 -5.29
C ILE A 72 3.34 5.89 -6.50
N ILE A 73 2.53 5.95 -7.56
CA ILE A 73 2.78 5.20 -8.81
C ILE A 73 4.12 5.60 -9.43
N ALA A 74 4.40 6.90 -9.52
CA ALA A 74 5.65 7.41 -10.06
C ALA A 74 6.86 6.94 -9.24
N LEU A 75 6.76 6.94 -7.90
CA LEU A 75 7.82 6.43 -7.02
C LEU A 75 8.05 4.92 -7.22
N ALA A 76 6.99 4.12 -7.34
CA ALA A 76 7.10 2.69 -7.60
C ALA A 76 7.78 2.41 -8.94
N LEU A 77 7.38 3.13 -9.99
CA LEU A 77 7.99 3.03 -11.32
C LEU A 77 9.46 3.46 -11.31
N ALA A 78 9.78 4.55 -10.61
CA ALA A 78 11.16 5.01 -10.47
C ALA A 78 12.03 3.96 -9.76
N GLY A 79 11.52 3.32 -8.70
CA GLY A 79 12.21 2.22 -8.02
C GLY A 79 12.42 1.00 -8.94
N TYR A 80 11.40 0.63 -9.72
CA TYR A 80 11.49 -0.46 -10.69
C TYR A 80 12.56 -0.20 -11.76
N ILE A 81 12.54 0.99 -12.37
CA ILE A 81 13.55 1.41 -13.36
C ILE A 81 14.94 1.45 -12.71
N PHE A 82 15.04 1.95 -11.49
CA PHE A 82 16.29 2.02 -10.76
C PHE A 82 16.91 0.62 -10.57
N VAL A 83 16.12 -0.36 -10.15
CA VAL A 83 16.62 -1.71 -9.90
C VAL A 83 16.93 -2.46 -11.19
N LEU A 84 16.06 -2.39 -12.21
CA LEU A 84 16.21 -3.23 -13.39
C LEU A 84 17.03 -2.61 -14.53
N VAL A 85 17.19 -1.29 -14.54
CA VAL A 85 17.90 -0.58 -15.61
C VAL A 85 19.16 0.07 -15.08
N LEU A 86 19.04 0.90 -14.04
CA LEU A 86 20.20 1.65 -13.52
C LEU A 86 21.18 0.74 -12.80
N LEU A 87 20.70 -0.19 -11.98
CA LEU A 87 21.55 -1.12 -11.23
C LEU A 87 22.46 -1.96 -12.16
N PRO A 88 21.96 -2.73 -13.16
CA PRO A 88 22.84 -3.51 -14.03
C PRO A 88 23.74 -2.64 -14.92
N LEU A 89 23.32 -1.42 -15.26
CA LEU A 89 24.15 -0.49 -16.02
C LEU A 89 25.34 0.01 -15.20
N LEU A 90 25.13 0.30 -13.91
CA LEU A 90 26.14 0.86 -13.00
C LEU A 90 27.03 -0.21 -12.39
N MET A 91 26.47 -1.39 -12.10
CA MET A 91 27.18 -2.55 -11.57
C MET A 91 26.92 -3.76 -12.47
N PRO A 92 27.62 -3.87 -13.61
CA PRO A 92 27.59 -5.07 -14.43
C PRO A 92 28.13 -6.22 -13.57
N MET A 93 27.26 -7.13 -13.16
CA MET A 93 27.70 -8.34 -12.46
C MET A 93 28.55 -9.14 -13.46
N PRO A 94 29.82 -9.46 -13.15
CA PRO A 94 30.57 -10.40 -13.97
C PRO A 94 29.83 -11.75 -13.90
N GLY A 95 29.52 -12.30 -15.07
CA GLY A 95 28.96 -13.64 -15.21
C GLY A 95 29.92 -14.74 -14.78
#